data_AF-A0A811AQ00-F1
#
_entry.id   AF-A0A811AQ00-F1
#
_cell.length_a   1.000
_cell.length_b   1.000
_cell.length_c   1.000
_cell.angle_alpha   90.00
_cell.angle_beta   90.00
_cell.angle_gamma   90.00
#
_symmetry.space_group_name_H-M   'P 1'
#
loop_
_entity.id
_entity.type
_entity.pdbx_description
1 polymer ?
#
loop_
_entity_poly.entity_id
_entity_poly.type
_entity_poly.pdbx_seq_one_letter_code
_entity_poly.pdbx_strand_id
1 'polypeptide(L)'
;MAYQNIFTQVQVQCAAHHGVALRPGSSERETQTTFSYWLGKIGYAQVGPIYLGFTGVVSAIFFSFPLLIIGLNRMNQVDWNIIAFIKNFSRLALEPPKAEYGLSIPPLAEGGW
;
A
#
# COMPACT_ATOMS: atom_id res chain seq x y z
N MET A 1 -29.95 -15.84 -26.30
CA MET A 1 -29.36 -14.94 -25.30
C MET A 1 -28.12 -14.29 -25.90
N ALA A 2 -27.93 -12.98 -25.73
CA ALA A 2 -26.79 -12.25 -26.29
C ALA A 2 -25.69 -12.04 -25.23
N TYR A 3 -24.43 -11.99 -25.68
CA TYR A 3 -23.29 -11.69 -24.82
C TYR A 3 -23.31 -10.22 -24.36
N GLN A 4 -23.08 -9.99 -23.07
CA GLN A 4 -23.23 -8.69 -22.41
C GLN A 4 -21.93 -7.87 -22.31
N ASN A 5 -20.82 -8.39 -22.81
CA ASN A 5 -19.51 -7.75 -22.76
C ASN A 5 -19.00 -7.34 -21.36
N ILE A 6 -19.34 -8.13 -20.34
CA ILE A 6 -18.86 -7.94 -18.96
C ILE A 6 -17.50 -8.63 -18.75
N PHE A 7 -17.29 -9.80 -19.37
CA PHE A 7 -16.07 -10.59 -19.20
C PHE A 7 -15.49 -11.03 -20.53
N THR A 8 -14.21 -10.72 -20.76
CA THR A 8 -13.48 -11.09 -21.97
C THR A 8 -13.54 -12.60 -22.22
N GLN A 9 -14.26 -13.03 -23.25
CA GLN A 9 -14.40 -14.46 -23.60
C GLN A 9 -13.04 -15.07 -23.95
N VAL A 10 -12.31 -14.43 -24.87
CA VAL A 10 -10.98 -14.84 -25.32
C VAL A 10 -10.00 -13.69 -25.09
N GLN A 11 -8.97 -13.94 -24.30
CA GLN A 11 -7.90 -12.97 -24.06
C GLN A 11 -6.78 -13.18 -25.07
N VAL A 12 -6.21 -12.09 -25.56
CA VAL A 12 -5.02 -12.08 -26.40
C VAL A 12 -3.93 -11.32 -25.67
N GLN A 13 -2.70 -11.84 -25.70
CA GLN A 13 -1.56 -11.23 -25.06
C GLN A 13 -0.50 -10.86 -26.10
N CYS A 14 0.12 -9.70 -25.94
CA CYS A 14 1.25 -9.23 -26.72
C CYS A 14 2.47 -9.01 -25.82
N ALA A 15 3.59 -8.59 -26.42
CA ALA A 15 4.78 -8.18 -25.66
C ALA A 15 4.44 -7.03 -24.69
N ALA A 16 5.08 -7.01 -23.53
CA ALA A 16 4.81 -6.00 -22.50
C ALA A 16 5.11 -4.58 -23.00
N HIS A 17 4.20 -3.66 -22.71
CA HIS A 17 4.35 -2.26 -23.09
C HIS A 17 5.02 -1.47 -21.95
N HIS A 18 6.17 -0.85 -22.23
CA HIS A 18 6.94 -0.08 -21.22
C HIS A 18 6.53 1.40 -21.08
N GLY A 19 5.44 1.79 -21.76
CA GLY A 19 4.94 3.15 -21.76
C GLY A 19 5.65 4.04 -22.77
N VAL A 20 5.11 5.24 -22.97
CA VAL A 20 5.73 6.27 -23.83
C VAL A 20 7.02 6.78 -23.17
N ALA A 21 8.01 7.14 -23.98
CA ALA A 21 9.28 7.71 -23.53
C ALA A 21 9.06 8.93 -22.63
N LEU A 22 9.83 9.00 -21.54
CA LEU A 22 9.77 10.10 -20.58
C LEU A 22 10.57 11.30 -21.07
N ARG A 23 10.22 12.49 -20.55
CA ARG A 23 10.96 13.72 -20.82
C ARG A 23 12.39 13.60 -20.27
N PRO A 24 13.42 14.17 -20.95
CA PRO A 24 14.77 14.22 -20.41
C PRO A 24 14.81 14.80 -18.99
N GLY A 25 15.60 14.17 -18.12
CA GLY A 25 15.70 14.53 -16.70
C GLY A 25 14.70 13.80 -15.79
N SER A 26 13.78 13.01 -16.34
CA SER A 26 12.95 12.09 -15.53
C SER A 26 13.78 10.88 -15.11
N SER A 27 13.49 10.32 -13.93
CA SER A 27 14.01 9.01 -13.55
C SER A 27 13.52 7.93 -14.53
N GLU A 28 14.22 6.81 -14.63
CA GLU A 28 13.72 5.68 -15.43
C GLU A 28 12.53 5.01 -14.74
N ARG A 29 11.67 4.35 -15.53
CA ARG A 29 10.65 3.46 -14.96
C ARG A 29 11.31 2.14 -14.57
N GLU A 30 10.68 1.43 -13.64
CA GLU A 30 11.00 0.03 -13.42
C GLU A 30 10.78 -0.79 -14.69
N THR A 31 11.53 -1.87 -14.87
CA THR A 31 11.44 -2.71 -16.08
C THR A 31 10.49 -3.90 -15.90
N GLN A 32 10.13 -4.21 -14.64
CA GLN A 32 9.34 -5.38 -14.31
C GLN A 32 7.88 -5.21 -14.77
N THR A 33 7.38 -6.23 -15.46
CA THR A 33 5.99 -6.34 -15.89
C THR A 33 5.53 -7.78 -15.71
N THR A 34 4.24 -7.96 -15.46
CA THR A 34 3.61 -9.29 -15.38
C THR A 34 2.22 -9.24 -15.97
N PHE A 35 1.65 -10.40 -16.30
CA PHE A 35 0.31 -10.51 -16.86
C PHE A 35 -0.56 -11.36 -15.94
N SER A 36 -1.73 -10.82 -15.56
CA SER A 36 -2.73 -11.51 -14.75
C SER A 36 -3.92 -11.93 -15.60
N TYR A 37 -4.15 -13.24 -15.69
CA TYR A 37 -5.31 -13.82 -16.38
C TYR A 37 -6.64 -13.27 -15.85
N TRP A 38 -6.75 -13.13 -14.52
CA TRP A 38 -7.98 -12.66 -13.87
C TRP A 38 -8.22 -11.17 -14.13
N LEU A 39 -7.18 -10.33 -14.12
CA LEU A 39 -7.33 -8.93 -14.53
C LEU A 39 -7.70 -8.83 -16.02
N GLY A 40 -7.14 -9.69 -16.86
CA GLY A 40 -7.49 -9.79 -18.28
C GLY A 40 -8.95 -10.18 -18.55
N LYS A 41 -9.64 -10.81 -17.58
CA LYS A 41 -11.07 -11.14 -17.73
C LYS A 41 -11.96 -9.91 -17.61
N ILE A 42 -11.51 -8.88 -16.90
CA ILE A 42 -12.29 -7.66 -16.64
C ILE A 42 -11.68 -6.41 -17.28
N GLY A 43 -10.47 -6.48 -17.83
CA GLY A 43 -9.76 -5.34 -18.40
C GLY A 43 -8.38 -5.71 -18.96
N TYR A 44 -7.40 -4.83 -18.75
CA TYR A 44 -6.03 -5.04 -19.22
C TYR A 44 -5.28 -5.99 -18.27
N ALA A 45 -4.60 -6.98 -18.84
CA ALA A 45 -3.92 -8.02 -18.08
C ALA A 45 -2.56 -7.60 -17.52
N GLN A 46 -1.88 -6.63 -18.14
CA GLN A 46 -0.52 -6.24 -17.73
C GLN A 46 -0.55 -5.41 -16.44
N VAL A 47 0.32 -5.77 -15.49
CA VAL A 47 0.62 -5.00 -14.29
C VAL A 47 2.07 -4.51 -14.38
N GLY A 48 2.26 -3.21 -14.18
CA GLY A 48 3.55 -2.52 -14.40
C GLY A 48 3.77 -2.09 -15.86
N PRO A 49 4.86 -1.37 -16.15
CA PRO A 49 5.86 -0.90 -15.18
C PRO A 49 5.36 0.30 -14.36
N ILE A 50 5.95 0.51 -13.20
CA ILE A 50 5.68 1.69 -12.36
C ILE A 50 6.82 2.70 -12.49
N TYR A 51 6.47 3.99 -12.43
CA TYR A 51 7.45 5.06 -12.28
C TYR A 51 7.63 5.37 -10.79
N LEU A 52 8.87 5.27 -10.30
CA LEU A 52 9.19 5.54 -8.89
C LEU A 52 10.35 6.53 -8.80
N GLY A 53 10.08 7.79 -9.08
CA GLY A 53 11.04 8.88 -8.86
C GLY A 53 11.24 9.18 -7.37
N PHE A 54 12.14 10.12 -7.07
CA PHE A 54 12.46 10.53 -5.68
C PHE A 54 11.23 10.84 -4.82
N THR A 55 10.27 11.58 -5.35
CA THR A 55 9.03 11.93 -4.64
C THR A 55 8.17 10.70 -4.31
N GLY A 56 8.12 9.73 -5.21
CA GLY A 56 7.41 8.46 -5.00
C GLY A 56 8.07 7.61 -3.92
N VAL A 57 9.40 7.51 -3.93
CA VAL A 57 10.17 6.80 -2.88
C VAL A 57 9.95 7.44 -1.52
N VAL A 58 10.11 8.76 -1.42
CA VAL A 58 9.88 9.50 -0.17
C VAL A 58 8.45 9.28 0.33
N SER A 59 7.44 9.36 -0.55
CA SER A 59 6.05 9.09 -0.19
C SER A 59 5.84 7.67 0.33
N ALA A 60 6.41 6.64 -0.32
CA ALA A 60 6.30 5.26 0.13
C ALA A 60 6.93 5.04 1.52
N ILE A 61 8.07 5.69 1.79
CA ILE A 61 8.73 5.64 3.10
C ILE A 61 7.84 6.27 4.18
N PHE A 62 7.34 7.49 3.96
CA PHE A 62 6.47 8.18 4.91
C PHE A 62 5.11 7.51 5.09
N PHE A 63 4.61 6.79 4.09
CA PHE A 63 3.41 5.97 4.22
C PHE A 63 3.66 4.70 5.05
N SER A 64 4.88 4.14 4.97
CA SER A 64 5.23 2.91 5.68
C SER A 64 5.49 3.14 7.18
N PHE A 65 6.06 4.29 7.56
CA PHE A 65 6.37 4.59 8.96
C PHE A 65 5.17 4.53 9.91
N PRO A 66 4.03 5.19 9.64
CA PRO A 66 2.84 5.11 10.49
C PRO A 66 2.29 3.69 10.62
N LEU A 67 2.31 2.89 9.54
CA LEU A 67 1.88 1.48 9.59
C LEU A 67 2.72 0.67 10.58
N LEU A 68 4.03 0.91 10.59
CA LEU A 68 4.94 0.28 11.55
C LEU A 68 4.73 0.80 12.97
N ILE A 69 4.60 2.12 13.18
CA ILE A 69 4.38 2.71 14.50
C ILE A 69 3.08 2.19 15.13
N ILE A 70 1.97 2.19 14.39
CA ILE A 70 0.68 1.68 14.84
C ILE A 70 0.78 0.18 15.11
N GLY A 71 1.39 -0.59 14.19
CA GLY A 71 1.54 -2.03 14.33
C GLY A 71 2.35 -2.44 15.56
N LEU A 72 3.50 -1.80 15.79
CA LEU A 72 4.38 -2.08 16.93
C LEU A 72 3.72 -1.69 18.26
N ASN A 73 3.05 -0.54 18.33
CA ASN A 73 2.34 -0.14 19.55
C ASN A 73 1.16 -1.07 19.88
N ARG A 74 0.39 -1.49 18.86
CA ARG A 74 -0.69 -2.47 19.05
C ARG A 74 -0.16 -3.84 19.49
N MET A 75 1.02 -4.23 19.03
CA MET A 75 1.68 -5.47 19.46
C MET A 75 2.13 -5.38 20.93
N ASN A 76 2.62 -4.22 21.35
CA ASN A 76 3.02 -3.98 22.73
C ASN A 76 1.84 -4.03 23.71
N GLN A 77 0.63 -3.65 23.28
CA GLN A 77 -0.60 -3.76 24.09
C GLN A 77 -1.02 -5.19 24.44
N VAL A 78 -0.50 -6.19 23.74
CA VAL A 78 -0.79 -7.60 23.96
C VAL A 78 0.46 -8.40 24.36
N ASP A 79 1.45 -7.71 24.93
CA ASP A 79 2.71 -8.32 25.38
C ASP A 79 3.40 -9.18 24.31
N TRP A 80 3.32 -8.74 23.05
CA TRP A 80 3.91 -9.44 21.89
C TRP A 80 3.33 -10.83 21.60
N ASN A 81 2.14 -11.15 22.15
CA ASN A 81 1.43 -12.38 21.85
C ASN A 81 0.68 -12.27 20.50
N ILE A 82 1.20 -12.94 19.48
CA ILE A 82 0.65 -12.95 18.12
C ILE A 82 -0.80 -13.46 18.07
N ILE A 83 -1.16 -14.45 18.90
CA ILE A 83 -2.53 -15.00 18.93
C ILE A 83 -3.50 -13.96 19.49
N ALA A 84 -3.11 -13.29 20.57
CA ALA A 84 -3.91 -12.21 21.16
C ALA A 84 -4.03 -11.00 20.21
N PHE A 85 -2.96 -10.69 19.46
CA PHE A 85 -2.96 -9.65 18.45
C PHE A 85 -4.00 -9.92 17.36
N ILE A 86 -3.99 -11.12 16.75
CA ILE A 86 -4.96 -11.49 15.69
C ILE A 86 -6.38 -11.51 16.26
N LYS A 87 -6.58 -12.08 17.45
CA LYS A 87 -7.89 -12.15 18.11
C LYS A 87 -8.49 -10.76 18.37
N ASN A 88 -7.66 -9.80 18.75
CA ASN A 88 -8.10 -8.45 19.14
C ASN A 88 -7.77 -7.38 18.08
N PHE A 89 -7.36 -7.76 16.87
CA PHE A 89 -6.82 -6.83 15.86
C PHE A 89 -7.74 -5.62 15.58
N SER A 90 -9.06 -5.84 15.55
CA SER A 90 -10.07 -4.80 15.33
C SER A 90 -10.37 -3.92 16.56
N ARG A 91 -9.94 -4.34 17.76
CA ARG A 91 -10.15 -3.63 19.03
C ARG A 91 -8.92 -2.89 19.51
N LEU A 92 -7.74 -3.32 19.12
CA LEU A 92 -6.49 -2.64 19.46
C LEU A 92 -6.48 -1.24 18.82
N ALA A 93 -6.06 -0.24 19.57
CA ALA A 93 -6.08 1.15 19.14
C ALA A 93 -4.84 1.88 19.64
N LEU A 94 -4.34 2.84 18.87
CA LEU A 94 -3.34 3.78 19.36
C LEU A 94 -4.11 4.99 19.87
N GLU A 95 -4.15 5.17 21.18
CA GLU A 95 -4.93 6.23 21.81
C GLU A 95 -4.27 7.60 21.57
N PRO A 96 -5.07 8.66 21.36
CA PRO A 96 -4.55 10.02 21.22
C PRO A 96 -3.96 10.52 22.56
N PRO A 97 -3.18 11.61 22.53
CA PRO A 97 -2.68 12.26 23.74
C PRO A 97 -3.81 12.67 24.68
N LYS A 98 -3.56 12.60 25.98
CA LYS A 98 -4.48 13.12 27.00
C LYS A 98 -4.65 14.64 26.86
N ALA A 99 -5.82 15.13 27.27
CA ALA A 99 -6.18 16.56 27.18
C ALA A 99 -5.22 17.49 27.94
N GLU A 100 -4.54 16.99 28.98
CA GLU A 100 -3.56 17.75 29.78
C GLU A 100 -2.39 18.30 28.96
N TYR A 101 -2.05 17.66 27.84
CA TYR A 101 -0.97 18.09 26.96
C TYR A 101 -1.38 19.16 25.94
N GLY A 102 -2.67 19.44 25.75
CA GLY A 102 -3.14 20.41 24.76
C GLY A 102 -2.59 20.11 23.35
N LEU A 103 -1.85 21.07 22.78
CA LEU A 103 -1.16 20.94 21.47
C LEU A 103 0.36 20.76 21.60
N SER A 104 0.85 20.52 22.81
CA SER A 104 2.27 20.23 23.04
C SER A 104 2.62 18.80 22.62
N ILE A 105 3.92 18.52 22.46
CA ILE A 105 4.40 17.18 22.13
C ILE A 105 4.42 16.34 23.43
N PRO A 106 3.60 15.28 23.54
CA PRO A 106 3.51 14.47 24.75
C PRO A 106 4.64 13.42 24.83
N PRO A 107 4.85 12.78 25.99
CA PRO A 107 5.72 11.62 26.11
C PRO A 107 5.27 10.47 25.19
N LEU A 108 6.22 9.66 24.69
CA LEU A 108 5.95 8.56 23.76
C LEU A 108 4.87 7.59 24.30
N ALA A 109 4.97 7.21 25.58
CA ALA A 109 4.03 6.28 26.20
C ALA A 109 2.62 6.85 26.42
N GLU A 110 2.42 8.15 26.24
CA GLU A 110 1.19 8.89 26.56
C GLU A 110 0.57 9.56 25.33
N GLY A 111 0.72 8.94 24.15
CA GLY A 111 0.15 9.39 22.89
C GLY A 111 1.15 10.12 21.97
N GLY A 112 2.45 10.08 22.28
CA GLY A 112 3.50 10.67 21.43
C GLY A 112 3.94 9.81 20.25
N TRP A 113 3.50 8.54 20.21
CA TRP A 113 3.63 7.66 19.04
C TRP A 113 2.59 7.97 17.98
#